data_AF-A0A448YS05-F1
#
_entry.id   AF-A0A448YS05-F1
#
_cell.length_a   1.000
_cell.length_b   1.000
_cell.length_c   1.000
_cell.angle_alpha   90.00
_cell.angle_beta   90.00
_cell.angle_gamma   90.00
#
_symmetry.space_group_name_H-M   'P 1'
#
loop_
_entity.id
_entity.type
_entity.pdbx_description
1 polymer ?
#
loop_
_entity_poly.entity_id
_entity_poly.type
_entity_poly.pdbx_seq_one_letter_code
_entity_poly.pdbx_strand_id
1 'polypeptide(L)'
;MAHNDQLKVHYKWMREALNVAESALDVREVPVGCVYVYQGKVIGRGFNRTNITLNGTRHSEFEGYDEIREKYKNFREILKETDLYVTVEPCIMCASLLRQLEIRRVFFGCANIRFGGNGSVLQVHKDLSPNAHDFNVKMERTYPSYPGILCQEAIILLRKFYLLENEKSPSTIVKKQRHLEMESFPKLDYDKYLNRDEFTDMFGKKYGYIYDGNDFIEFSDQGDIVNLQQDTGRKRQRIN
;
A
#
# COMPACT_ATOMS: atom_id res chain seq x y z
N MET A 1 25.34 -2.11 1.51
CA MET A 1 25.18 -1.39 0.24
C MET A 1 23.97 -1.95 -0.53
N ALA A 2 23.92 -3.25 -0.85
CA ALA A 2 22.82 -3.87 -1.63
C ALA A 2 21.36 -3.63 -1.14
N HIS A 3 21.10 -3.64 0.18
CA HIS A 3 19.73 -3.39 0.68
C HIS A 3 19.29 -1.93 0.48
N ASN A 4 20.23 -0.98 0.56
CA ASN A 4 19.90 0.44 0.42
C ASN A 4 19.51 0.79 -1.02
N ASP A 5 20.11 0.09 -1.99
CA ASP A 5 19.76 0.24 -3.41
C ASP A 5 18.36 -0.31 -3.70
N GLN A 6 17.94 -1.40 -3.05
CA GLN A 6 16.58 -1.94 -3.16
C GLN A 6 15.53 -1.00 -2.55
N LEU A 7 15.80 -0.41 -1.39
CA LEU A 7 14.90 0.56 -0.76
C LEU A 7 14.61 1.76 -1.67
N LYS A 8 15.63 2.28 -2.35
CA LYS A 8 15.49 3.38 -3.33
C LYS A 8 14.56 3.00 -4.49
N VAL A 9 14.60 1.74 -4.92
CA VAL A 9 13.69 1.22 -5.95
C VAL A 9 12.25 1.24 -5.44
N HIS A 10 12.00 0.75 -4.22
CA HIS A 10 10.65 0.72 -3.64
C HIS A 10 10.10 2.12 -3.37
N TYR A 11 10.94 3.03 -2.85
CA TYR A 11 10.63 4.44 -2.71
C TYR A 11 10.19 5.06 -4.04
N LYS A 12 10.98 4.87 -5.10
CA LYS A 12 10.70 5.40 -6.44
C LYS A 12 9.34 4.93 -6.94
N TRP A 13 9.06 3.63 -6.90
CA TRP A 13 7.80 3.11 -7.44
C TRP A 13 6.58 3.44 -6.58
N MET A 14 6.75 3.55 -5.26
CA MET A 14 5.66 4.06 -4.42
C MET A 14 5.38 5.54 -4.67
N ARG A 15 6.42 6.36 -4.95
CA ARG A 15 6.22 7.75 -5.36
C ARG A 15 5.44 7.85 -6.67
N GLU A 16 5.73 6.97 -7.63
CA GLU A 16 4.91 6.87 -8.86
C GLU A 16 3.46 6.48 -8.56
N ALA A 17 3.21 5.54 -7.64
CA ALA A 17 1.85 5.19 -7.20
C ALA A 17 1.13 6.36 -6.52
N LEU A 18 1.85 7.17 -5.72
CA LEU A 18 1.31 8.40 -5.13
C LEU A 18 0.93 9.43 -6.20
N ASN A 19 1.75 9.63 -7.23
CA ASN A 19 1.41 10.52 -8.35
C ASN A 19 0.12 10.07 -9.07
N VAL A 20 -0.07 8.75 -9.22
CA VAL A 20 -1.32 8.18 -9.76
C VAL A 20 -2.50 8.42 -8.81
N ALA A 21 -2.29 8.31 -7.49
CA ALA A 21 -3.30 8.60 -6.49
C ALA A 21 -3.69 10.10 -6.43
N GLU A 22 -2.74 11.00 -6.66
CA GLU A 22 -2.99 12.45 -6.78
C GLU A 22 -3.88 12.73 -7.99
N SER A 23 -3.63 12.08 -9.13
CA SER A 23 -4.48 12.20 -10.32
C SER A 23 -5.93 11.79 -10.04
N ALA A 24 -6.14 10.80 -9.17
CA ALA A 24 -7.48 10.39 -8.73
C ALA A 24 -8.15 11.49 -7.90
N LEU A 25 -7.41 12.12 -7.00
CA LEU A 25 -7.90 13.22 -6.16
C LEU A 25 -8.35 14.41 -7.02
N ASP A 26 -7.59 14.75 -8.05
CA ASP A 26 -7.89 15.85 -8.98
C ASP A 26 -9.23 15.66 -9.71
N VAL A 27 -9.60 14.41 -9.99
CA VAL A 27 -10.89 14.04 -10.59
C VAL A 27 -11.96 13.65 -9.58
N ARG A 28 -11.75 13.97 -8.29
CA ARG A 28 -12.67 13.68 -7.17
C ARG A 28 -12.98 12.19 -6.98
N GLU A 29 -12.04 11.32 -7.30
CA GLU A 29 -12.05 9.90 -6.92
C GLU A 29 -11.30 9.67 -5.61
N VAL A 30 -11.55 8.50 -4.98
CA VAL A 30 -10.81 8.10 -3.79
C VAL A 30 -9.32 7.96 -4.17
N PRO A 31 -8.37 8.60 -3.46
CA PRO A 31 -6.96 8.67 -3.87
C PRO A 31 -6.20 7.41 -3.52
N VAL A 32 -6.62 6.30 -4.13
CA VAL A 32 -5.87 5.05 -4.18
C VAL A 32 -5.31 4.93 -5.58
N GLY A 33 -3.98 4.86 -5.65
CA GLY A 33 -3.24 4.74 -6.90
C GLY A 33 -2.29 3.55 -6.82
N CYS A 34 -2.07 2.90 -7.95
CA CYS A 34 -1.17 1.77 -8.05
C CYS A 34 -0.35 1.78 -9.34
N VAL A 35 0.80 1.12 -9.30
CA VAL A 35 1.63 0.81 -10.46
C VAL A 35 2.10 -0.64 -10.41
N TYR A 36 2.02 -1.31 -11.56
CA TYR A 36 2.54 -2.66 -11.77
C TYR A 36 3.92 -2.58 -12.42
N VAL A 37 4.93 -3.14 -11.78
CA VAL A 37 6.33 -3.06 -12.22
C VAL A 37 6.85 -4.43 -12.62
N TYR A 38 7.20 -4.57 -13.89
CA TYR A 38 7.80 -5.76 -14.47
C TYR A 38 9.14 -5.41 -15.10
N GLN A 39 10.21 -6.14 -14.74
CA GLN A 39 11.57 -5.90 -15.24
C GLN A 39 12.03 -4.43 -15.13
N GLY A 40 11.72 -3.79 -14.00
CA GLY A 40 12.10 -2.39 -13.74
C GLY A 40 11.32 -1.34 -14.55
N LYS A 41 10.23 -1.73 -15.20
CA LYS A 41 9.36 -0.84 -15.98
C LYS A 41 7.92 -0.93 -15.48
N VAL A 42 7.25 0.21 -15.45
CA VAL A 42 5.80 0.25 -15.21
C VAL A 42 5.08 -0.28 -16.44
N ILE A 43 4.29 -1.34 -16.26
CA ILE A 43 3.52 -1.99 -17.33
C ILE A 43 2.01 -1.74 -17.23
N GLY A 44 1.54 -1.23 -16.09
CA GLY A 44 0.16 -0.80 -15.86
C GLY A 44 0.07 0.19 -14.70
N ARG A 45 -0.87 1.12 -14.78
CA ARG A 45 -1.21 2.11 -13.76
C ARG A 45 -2.71 2.11 -13.54
N GLY A 46 -3.14 2.32 -12.30
CA GLY A 46 -4.56 2.41 -12.02
C GLY A 46 -4.82 3.30 -10.82
N PHE A 47 -5.95 4.00 -10.87
CA PHE A 47 -6.55 4.65 -9.71
C PHE A 47 -8.02 4.25 -9.60
N ASN A 48 -8.64 4.47 -8.43
CA ASN A 48 -10.06 4.16 -8.26
C ASN A 48 -10.92 4.95 -9.25
N ARG A 49 -11.83 4.27 -9.96
CA ARG A 49 -12.76 4.90 -10.91
C ARG A 49 -14.22 4.62 -10.57
N THR A 50 -14.49 4.29 -9.29
CA THR A 50 -15.80 3.86 -8.82
C THR A 50 -16.92 4.87 -9.06
N ASN A 51 -16.64 6.16 -8.93
CA ASN A 51 -17.59 7.24 -9.21
C ASN A 51 -17.75 7.45 -10.72
N ILE A 52 -16.64 7.46 -11.47
CA ILE A 52 -16.63 7.66 -12.93
C ILE A 52 -17.39 6.54 -13.65
N THR A 53 -17.19 5.30 -13.24
CA THR A 53 -17.78 4.12 -13.89
C THR A 53 -19.10 3.69 -13.27
N LEU A 54 -19.53 4.31 -12.16
CA LEU A 54 -20.67 3.88 -11.33
C LEU A 54 -20.60 2.38 -10.98
N ASN A 55 -19.39 1.89 -10.68
CA ASN A 55 -19.14 0.48 -10.43
C ASN A 55 -18.18 0.33 -9.24
N GLY A 56 -18.70 -0.23 -8.15
CA GLY A 56 -17.94 -0.43 -6.91
C GLY A 56 -16.78 -1.42 -7.00
N THR A 57 -16.58 -2.11 -8.13
CA THR A 57 -15.43 -3.00 -8.32
C THR A 57 -14.25 -2.34 -9.01
N ARG A 58 -14.40 -1.10 -9.52
CA ARG A 58 -13.38 -0.39 -10.33
C ARG A 58 -12.34 0.30 -9.44
N HIS A 59 -11.60 -0.54 -8.71
CA HIS A 59 -10.50 -0.13 -7.86
C HIS A 59 -9.19 -0.01 -8.64
N SER A 60 -8.21 0.70 -8.06
CA SER A 60 -6.89 0.94 -8.66
C SER A 60 -6.24 -0.32 -9.23
N GLU A 61 -6.30 -1.43 -8.50
CA GLU A 61 -5.69 -2.71 -8.86
C GLU A 61 -6.39 -3.33 -10.09
N PHE A 62 -7.72 -3.20 -10.19
CA PHE A 62 -8.45 -3.67 -11.37
C PHE A 62 -8.14 -2.84 -12.61
N GLU A 63 -8.06 -1.50 -12.48
CA GLU A 63 -7.74 -0.63 -13.61
C GLU A 63 -6.31 -0.89 -14.13
N GLY A 64 -5.32 -1.01 -13.23
CA GLY A 64 -3.95 -1.33 -13.64
C GLY A 64 -3.82 -2.73 -14.23
N TYR A 65 -4.56 -3.71 -13.71
CA TYR A 65 -4.65 -5.05 -14.31
C TYR A 65 -5.30 -5.03 -15.70
N ASP A 66 -6.40 -4.29 -15.88
CA ASP A 66 -7.09 -4.21 -17.16
C ASP A 66 -6.17 -3.58 -18.24
N GLU A 67 -5.37 -2.55 -17.90
CA GLU A 67 -4.34 -1.98 -18.81
C GLU A 67 -3.33 -3.05 -19.27
N ILE A 68 -2.85 -3.89 -18.34
CA ILE A 68 -1.90 -4.98 -18.66
C ILE A 68 -2.57 -6.03 -19.52
N ARG A 69 -3.79 -6.45 -19.19
CA ARG A 69 -4.54 -7.48 -19.93
C ARG A 69 -4.80 -7.06 -21.37
N GLU A 70 -5.12 -5.79 -21.59
CA GLU A 70 -5.34 -5.24 -22.93
C GLU A 70 -4.06 -5.18 -23.76
N LYS A 71 -2.92 -4.91 -23.12
CA LYS A 71 -1.63 -4.73 -23.78
C LYS A 71 -0.87 -6.03 -24.03
N TYR A 72 -0.97 -7.03 -23.15
CA TYR A 72 -0.16 -8.24 -23.17
C TYR A 72 -1.00 -9.51 -23.27
N LYS A 73 -0.79 -10.30 -24.32
CA LYS A 73 -1.49 -11.60 -24.48
C LYS A 73 -1.11 -12.61 -23.40
N ASN A 74 0.15 -12.60 -22.96
CA ASN A 74 0.71 -13.44 -21.91
C ASN A 74 0.72 -12.73 -20.53
N PHE A 75 -0.34 -11.97 -20.23
CA PHE A 75 -0.42 -11.17 -19.01
C PHE A 75 -0.31 -12.01 -17.74
N ARG A 76 -0.82 -13.26 -17.74
CA ARG A 76 -0.78 -14.14 -16.56
C ARG A 76 0.65 -14.49 -16.18
N GLU A 77 1.48 -14.83 -17.16
CA GLU A 77 2.89 -15.16 -16.97
C GLU A 77 3.68 -13.92 -16.54
N ILE A 78 3.35 -12.75 -17.10
CA ILE A 78 3.99 -11.48 -16.72
C ILE A 78 3.67 -11.12 -15.27
N LEU A 79 2.41 -11.27 -14.84
CA LEU A 79 1.98 -10.90 -13.48
C LEU A 79 2.67 -11.72 -12.39
N LYS A 80 3.01 -12.99 -12.67
CA LYS A 80 3.83 -13.84 -11.78
C LYS A 80 5.19 -13.26 -11.45
N GLU A 81 5.69 -12.39 -12.32
CA GLU A 81 6.99 -11.74 -12.20
C GLU A 81 6.88 -10.23 -11.95
N THR A 82 5.68 -9.74 -11.64
CA THR A 82 5.36 -8.32 -11.47
C THR A 82 5.20 -7.98 -10.00
N ASP A 83 5.84 -6.89 -9.56
CA ASP A 83 5.59 -6.30 -8.26
C ASP A 83 4.50 -5.22 -8.38
N LEU A 84 3.52 -5.23 -7.49
CA LEU A 84 2.54 -4.16 -7.35
C LEU A 84 2.98 -3.18 -6.27
N TYR A 85 2.90 -1.88 -6.57
CA TYR A 85 3.00 -0.80 -5.59
C TYR A 85 1.66 -0.08 -5.53
N VAL A 86 1.05 0.02 -4.35
CA VAL A 86 -0.27 0.64 -4.16
C VAL A 86 -0.29 1.52 -2.91
N THR A 87 -0.90 2.70 -2.99
CA THR A 87 -0.82 3.67 -1.88
C THR A 87 -1.54 3.20 -0.61
N VAL A 88 -2.60 2.41 -0.76
CA VAL A 88 -3.40 1.85 0.34
C VAL A 88 -3.42 0.33 0.21
N GLU A 89 -3.36 -0.37 1.35
CA GLU A 89 -3.47 -1.83 1.39
C GLU A 89 -4.64 -2.35 0.52
N PRO A 90 -4.41 -3.35 -0.35
CA PRO A 90 -5.47 -3.93 -1.16
C PRO A 90 -6.66 -4.38 -0.31
N CYS A 91 -7.87 -4.07 -0.77
CA CYS A 91 -9.05 -4.59 -0.10
C CYS A 91 -9.18 -6.11 -0.31
N ILE A 92 -10.02 -6.79 0.47
CA ILE A 92 -10.28 -8.24 0.37
C ILE A 92 -10.51 -8.71 -1.08
N MET A 93 -11.30 -7.96 -1.85
CA MET A 93 -11.58 -8.26 -3.26
C MET A 93 -10.32 -8.16 -4.14
N CYS A 94 -9.54 -7.08 -3.99
CA CYS A 94 -8.33 -6.87 -4.78
C CYS A 94 -7.21 -7.84 -4.38
N ALA A 95 -7.08 -8.14 -3.08
CA ALA A 95 -6.19 -9.17 -2.58
C ALA A 95 -6.51 -10.54 -3.17
N SER A 96 -7.80 -10.90 -3.27
CA SER A 96 -8.24 -12.14 -3.92
C SER A 96 -7.91 -12.16 -5.42
N LEU A 97 -8.14 -11.05 -6.15
CA LEU A 97 -7.74 -10.92 -7.55
C LEU A 97 -6.23 -11.19 -7.73
N LEU A 98 -5.40 -10.48 -6.95
CA LEU A 98 -3.95 -10.57 -7.03
C LEU A 98 -3.43 -11.98 -6.73
N ARG A 99 -4.06 -12.66 -5.77
CA ARG A 99 -3.76 -14.05 -5.45
C ARG A 99 -4.10 -14.99 -6.60
N GLN A 100 -5.28 -14.84 -7.20
CA GLN A 100 -5.70 -15.65 -8.34
C GLN A 100 -4.82 -15.44 -9.58
N LEU A 101 -4.25 -14.24 -9.73
CA LEU A 101 -3.28 -13.91 -10.77
C LEU A 101 -1.84 -14.30 -10.43
N GLU A 102 -1.60 -14.82 -9.22
CA GLU A 102 -0.29 -15.21 -8.73
C GLU A 102 0.73 -14.07 -8.78
N ILE A 103 0.32 -12.85 -8.41
CA ILE A 103 1.22 -11.69 -8.41
C ILE A 103 2.51 -12.00 -7.63
N ARG A 104 3.66 -11.51 -8.11
CA ARG A 104 4.95 -11.80 -7.46
C ARG A 104 4.96 -11.34 -6.00
N ARG A 105 4.71 -10.03 -5.79
CA ARG A 105 4.74 -9.36 -4.47
C ARG A 105 3.89 -8.09 -4.51
N VAL A 106 3.42 -7.68 -3.32
CA VAL A 106 2.72 -6.42 -3.12
C VAL A 106 3.50 -5.54 -2.14
N PHE A 107 3.62 -4.26 -2.48
CA PHE A 107 4.14 -3.21 -1.64
C PHE A 107 3.05 -2.16 -1.45
N PHE A 108 2.81 -1.73 -0.22
CA PHE A 108 1.80 -0.71 0.03
C PHE A 108 2.21 0.34 1.05
N GLY A 109 1.56 1.51 0.95
CA GLY A 109 1.79 2.63 1.86
C GLY A 109 1.10 2.43 3.19
N CYS A 110 -0.18 2.81 3.28
CA CYS A 110 -0.93 2.76 4.53
C CYS A 110 -1.93 1.60 4.61
N ALA A 111 -2.24 1.20 5.84
CA ALA A 111 -3.23 0.17 6.14
C ALA A 111 -4.65 0.53 5.64
N ASN A 112 -5.41 -0.49 5.24
CA ASN A 112 -6.83 -0.35 4.93
C ASN A 112 -7.66 -0.86 6.10
N ILE A 113 -7.91 0.03 7.06
CA ILE A 113 -8.54 -0.32 8.35
C ILE A 113 -9.97 -0.87 8.24
N ARG A 114 -10.66 -0.67 7.11
CA ARG A 114 -12.04 -1.10 6.92
C ARG A 114 -12.17 -2.38 6.11
N PHE A 115 -11.32 -2.55 5.11
CA PHE A 115 -11.49 -3.61 4.10
C PHE A 115 -10.19 -4.35 3.75
N GLY A 116 -9.10 -4.13 4.48
CA GLY A 116 -7.77 -4.66 4.15
C GLY A 116 -7.72 -6.18 4.08
N GLY A 117 -7.30 -6.69 2.93
CA GLY A 117 -7.19 -8.12 2.62
C GLY A 117 -5.79 -8.69 2.77
N ASN A 118 -4.79 -7.86 3.11
CA ASN A 118 -3.41 -8.30 3.29
C ASN A 118 -2.96 -8.30 4.76
N GLY A 119 -3.85 -7.97 5.70
CA GLY A 119 -3.56 -8.09 7.14
C GLY A 119 -4.48 -7.28 8.04
N SER A 120 -4.95 -6.09 7.63
CA SER A 120 -5.70 -5.21 8.53
C SER A 120 -7.01 -5.82 9.03
N VAL A 121 -7.72 -6.53 8.14
CA VAL A 121 -9.01 -7.18 8.43
C VAL A 121 -8.93 -8.68 8.19
N LEU A 122 -8.48 -9.09 6.99
CA LEU A 122 -8.25 -10.49 6.63
C LEU A 122 -6.86 -10.66 6.01
N GLN A 123 -6.36 -11.90 6.02
CA GLN A 123 -5.08 -12.29 5.43
C GLN A 123 -5.28 -13.12 4.15
N VAL A 124 -6.08 -12.63 3.20
CA VAL A 124 -6.41 -13.34 1.95
C VAL A 124 -5.17 -13.78 1.18
N HIS A 125 -4.13 -12.94 1.18
CA HIS A 125 -2.84 -13.20 0.53
C HIS A 125 -2.05 -14.40 1.09
N LYS A 126 -2.33 -14.82 2.34
CA LYS A 126 -1.66 -15.93 3.05
C LYS A 126 -2.63 -17.06 3.43
N ASP A 127 -3.91 -16.94 3.12
CA ASP A 127 -4.94 -17.88 3.56
C ASP A 127 -4.79 -19.25 2.86
N LEU A 128 -4.32 -20.26 3.59
CA LEU A 128 -4.15 -21.64 3.09
C LEU A 128 -5.40 -22.51 3.32
N SER A 129 -6.54 -21.93 3.70
CA SER A 129 -7.75 -22.69 4.00
C SER A 129 -8.18 -23.56 2.81
N PRO A 130 -8.40 -24.87 3.02
CA PRO A 130 -8.89 -25.78 1.98
C PRO A 130 -10.35 -25.53 1.56
N ASN A 131 -11.04 -24.54 2.14
CA ASN A 131 -12.50 -24.39 2.08
C ASN A 131 -13.02 -23.32 1.11
N ALA A 132 -12.30 -22.98 0.05
CA ALA A 132 -12.87 -22.17 -1.02
C ALA A 132 -13.74 -23.00 -2.00
N HIS A 133 -14.68 -23.80 -1.48
CA HIS A 133 -15.80 -24.51 -2.13
C HIS A 133 -15.63 -25.16 -3.53
N ASP A 134 -14.43 -25.25 -4.08
CA ASP A 134 -14.14 -25.89 -5.34
C ASP A 134 -13.22 -27.08 -5.05
N PHE A 135 -13.80 -28.28 -5.00
CA PHE A 135 -13.10 -29.54 -4.70
C PHE A 135 -11.96 -29.86 -5.68
N ASN A 136 -11.74 -29.02 -6.71
CA ASN A 136 -10.69 -29.17 -7.71
C ASN A 136 -9.67 -28.01 -7.75
N VAL A 137 -9.80 -26.96 -6.92
CA VAL A 137 -8.85 -25.83 -6.93
C VAL A 137 -8.19 -25.70 -5.56
N LYS A 138 -7.09 -26.44 -5.39
CA LYS A 138 -6.13 -26.14 -4.33
C LYS A 138 -5.50 -24.76 -4.61
N MET A 139 -6.00 -23.71 -3.98
CA MET A 139 -5.34 -22.39 -3.97
C MET A 139 -4.16 -22.41 -2.99
N GLU A 140 -3.12 -23.19 -3.29
CA GLU A 140 -1.87 -23.24 -2.49
C GLU A 140 -1.01 -21.98 -2.62
N ARG A 141 -1.48 -20.98 -3.37
CA ARG A 141 -0.65 -19.86 -3.83
C ARG A 141 -0.86 -18.65 -2.94
N THR A 142 0.23 -18.20 -2.32
CA THR A 142 0.33 -17.00 -1.50
C THR A 142 1.22 -15.98 -2.19
N TYR A 143 1.19 -14.72 -1.73
CA TYR A 143 2.17 -13.73 -2.15
C TYR A 143 2.66 -12.90 -0.95
N PRO A 144 3.92 -12.44 -0.94
CA PRO A 144 4.42 -11.53 0.09
C PRO A 144 3.78 -10.15 -0.02
N SER A 145 3.44 -9.54 1.12
CA SER A 145 2.92 -8.17 1.19
C SER A 145 3.73 -7.33 2.17
N TYR A 146 4.33 -6.25 1.68
CA TYR A 146 5.21 -5.36 2.46
C TYR A 146 4.55 -3.99 2.68
N PRO A 147 4.25 -3.62 3.93
CA PRO A 147 3.57 -2.38 4.27
C PRO A 147 4.57 -1.24 4.53
N GLY A 148 4.06 -0.02 4.68
CA GLY A 148 4.78 1.09 5.34
C GLY A 148 5.58 2.01 4.43
N ILE A 149 5.68 1.75 3.12
CA ILE A 149 6.47 2.58 2.20
C ILE A 149 5.69 3.87 1.90
N LEU A 150 6.19 5.03 2.31
CA LEU A 150 5.50 6.33 2.15
C LEU A 150 4.07 6.33 2.75
N CYS A 151 3.93 5.68 3.91
CA CYS A 151 2.66 5.50 4.61
C CYS A 151 1.99 6.83 4.97
N GLN A 152 2.77 7.80 5.47
CA GLN A 152 2.24 9.10 5.88
C GLN A 152 1.66 9.87 4.69
N GLU A 153 2.35 9.89 3.56
CA GLU A 153 1.86 10.55 2.34
C GLU A 153 0.56 9.92 1.83
N ALA A 154 0.45 8.59 1.85
CA ALA A 154 -0.79 7.90 1.50
C ALA A 154 -1.95 8.29 2.44
N ILE A 155 -1.69 8.36 3.76
CA ILE A 155 -2.69 8.81 4.74
C ILE A 155 -3.09 10.27 4.48
N ILE A 156 -2.14 11.15 4.18
CA ILE A 156 -2.40 12.57 3.87
C ILE A 156 -3.33 12.69 2.67
N LEU A 157 -3.12 11.93 1.59
CA LEU A 157 -4.01 11.93 0.43
C LEU A 157 -5.44 11.50 0.80
N LEU A 158 -5.60 10.41 1.56
CA LEU A 158 -6.91 10.00 2.06
C LEU A 158 -7.58 11.08 2.92
N ARG A 159 -6.82 11.73 3.82
CA ARG A 159 -7.33 12.84 4.64
C ARG A 159 -7.78 14.00 3.77
N LYS A 160 -7.00 14.40 2.76
CA LYS A 160 -7.40 15.44 1.78
C LYS A 160 -8.72 15.08 1.11
N PHE A 161 -8.90 13.84 0.66
CA PHE A 161 -10.17 13.40 0.07
C PHE A 161 -11.37 13.51 1.03
N TYR A 162 -11.23 13.09 2.29
CA TYR A 162 -12.32 13.19 3.27
C TYR A 162 -12.66 14.61 3.72
N LEU A 163 -11.79 15.59 3.41
CA LEU A 163 -12.07 17.01 3.58
C LEU A 163 -12.86 17.60 2.41
N LEU A 164 -12.79 16.99 1.21
CA LEU A 164 -13.60 17.43 0.08
C LEU A 164 -15.09 17.29 0.41
N GLU A 165 -15.86 18.32 0.08
CA GLU A 165 -17.30 18.29 0.29
C GLU A 165 -17.95 17.31 -0.68
N ASN A 166 -18.73 16.37 -0.15
CA ASN A 166 -19.61 15.56 -0.96
C ASN A 166 -20.88 16.38 -1.22
N GLU A 167 -20.97 17.03 -2.39
CA GLU A 167 -22.11 17.84 -2.83
C GLU A 167 -23.45 17.07 -2.81
N LYS A 168 -23.40 15.72 -2.86
CA LYS A 168 -24.58 14.85 -2.84
C LYS A 168 -24.98 14.38 -1.44
N SER A 169 -24.18 14.68 -0.40
CA SER A 169 -24.48 14.29 0.97
C SER A 169 -25.51 15.26 1.55
N PRO A 170 -26.64 14.79 2.14
CA PRO A 170 -27.57 15.68 2.82
C PRO A 170 -26.79 16.45 3.89
N SER A 171 -27.01 17.77 3.95
CA SER A 171 -26.27 18.71 4.80
C SER A 171 -26.24 18.21 6.24
N THR A 172 -25.16 17.54 6.61
CA THR A 172 -24.98 16.98 7.95
C THR A 172 -24.33 18.04 8.82
N ILE A 173 -25.00 18.33 9.93
CA ILE A 173 -24.89 19.50 10.81
C ILE A 173 -23.50 19.72 11.48
N VAL A 174 -22.46 18.93 11.20
CA VAL A 174 -21.15 19.03 11.89
C VAL A 174 -19.95 18.83 10.95
N LYS A 175 -19.70 19.76 10.02
CA LYS A 175 -18.47 19.72 9.18
C LYS A 175 -17.67 21.01 9.08
N LYS A 176 -18.11 22.10 9.73
CA LYS A 176 -17.56 23.45 9.51
C LYS A 176 -16.11 23.71 9.97
N GLN A 177 -15.38 22.75 10.54
CA GLN A 177 -13.99 22.94 11.00
C GLN A 177 -13.15 21.64 10.96
N ARG A 178 -13.14 20.89 9.86
CA ARG A 178 -12.17 19.80 9.72
C ARG A 178 -10.84 20.37 9.23
N HIS A 179 -9.85 20.42 10.11
CA HIS A 179 -8.47 20.76 9.75
C HIS A 179 -7.75 19.51 9.23
N LEU A 180 -6.85 19.70 8.25
CA LEU A 180 -5.99 18.62 7.77
C LEU A 180 -4.95 18.31 8.86
N GLU A 181 -5.08 17.16 9.50
CA GLU A 181 -4.08 16.72 10.48
C GLU A 181 -2.83 16.19 9.77
N MET A 182 -1.68 16.78 10.10
CA MET A 182 -0.38 16.51 9.46
C MET A 182 0.67 15.95 10.41
N GLU A 183 0.38 15.85 11.71
CA GLU A 183 1.38 15.51 12.75
C GLU A 183 1.11 14.15 13.40
N SER A 184 -0.16 13.84 13.70
CA SER A 184 -0.55 12.56 14.30
C SER A 184 -0.91 11.54 13.21
N PHE A 185 -0.33 10.35 13.28
CA PHE A 185 -0.61 9.25 12.35
C PHE A 185 -0.80 7.94 13.12
N PRO A 186 -1.76 7.08 12.72
CA PRO A 186 -1.93 5.77 13.33
C PRO A 186 -0.71 4.89 13.05
N LYS A 187 -0.15 4.29 14.10
CA LYS A 187 0.94 3.32 13.99
C LYS A 187 0.53 2.14 13.12
N LEU A 188 1.52 1.55 12.45
CA LEU A 188 1.34 0.38 11.60
C LEU A 188 1.75 -0.86 12.40
N ASP A 189 0.78 -1.73 12.69
CA ASP A 189 1.00 -3.00 13.38
C ASP A 189 1.59 -4.03 12.40
N TYR A 190 2.93 -4.16 12.36
CA TYR A 190 3.62 -4.98 11.36
C TYR A 190 3.30 -6.47 11.48
N ASP A 191 3.04 -6.97 12.69
CA ASP A 191 2.73 -8.38 12.98
C ASP A 191 1.51 -8.89 12.20
N LYS A 192 0.61 -7.99 11.77
CA LYS A 192 -0.55 -8.34 10.93
C LYS A 192 -0.19 -8.75 9.51
N TYR A 193 0.96 -8.32 9.01
CA TYR A 193 1.33 -8.43 7.59
C TYR A 193 2.52 -9.37 7.37
N LEU A 194 3.54 -9.26 8.22
CA LEU A 194 4.77 -10.05 8.12
C LEU A 194 5.45 -10.21 9.48
N ASN A 195 6.32 -11.20 9.59
CA ASN A 195 7.15 -11.38 10.77
C ASN A 195 8.43 -10.50 10.71
N ARG A 196 9.12 -10.42 11.84
CA ARG A 196 10.33 -9.59 11.98
C ARG A 196 11.46 -9.98 11.03
N ASP A 197 11.65 -11.27 10.75
CA ASP A 197 12.69 -11.74 9.84
C ASP A 197 12.38 -11.29 8.40
N GLU A 198 11.13 -11.51 7.94
CA GLU A 198 10.62 -11.01 6.66
C GLU A 198 10.82 -9.48 6.54
N PHE A 199 10.64 -8.74 7.64
CA PHE A 199 10.83 -7.29 7.66
C PHE A 199 12.30 -6.93 7.49
N THR A 200 13.17 -7.54 8.29
CA THR A 200 14.59 -7.23 8.28
C THR A 200 15.31 -7.72 7.03
N ASP A 201 14.78 -8.74 6.35
CA ASP A 201 15.26 -9.18 5.04
C ASP A 201 14.87 -8.19 3.93
N MET A 202 13.67 -7.61 4.00
CA MET A 202 13.22 -6.60 3.02
C MET A 202 13.89 -5.24 3.25
N PHE A 203 13.79 -4.71 4.48
CA PHE A 203 14.19 -3.33 4.77
C PHE A 203 15.64 -3.25 5.25
N GLY A 204 16.17 -4.33 5.83
CA GLY A 204 17.53 -4.43 6.35
C GLY A 204 17.57 -4.57 7.87
N LYS A 205 18.43 -5.46 8.38
CA LYS A 205 18.58 -5.78 9.82
C LYS A 205 18.74 -4.58 10.75
N LYS A 206 19.42 -3.53 10.30
CA LYS A 206 19.62 -2.31 11.09
C LYS A 206 18.33 -1.53 11.38
N TYR A 207 17.26 -1.77 10.62
CA TYR A 207 15.95 -1.11 10.77
C TYR A 207 14.94 -1.94 11.56
N GLY A 208 15.35 -3.08 12.16
CA GLY A 208 14.44 -3.95 12.92
C GLY A 208 13.73 -3.24 14.09
N TYR A 209 14.31 -2.16 14.63
CA TYR A 209 13.66 -1.35 15.67
C TYR A 209 12.36 -0.68 15.20
N ILE A 210 12.22 -0.40 13.90
CA ILE A 210 10.98 0.18 13.33
C ILE A 210 9.84 -0.83 13.46
N TYR A 211 10.13 -2.11 13.17
CA TYR A 211 9.20 -3.22 13.39
C TYR A 211 8.84 -3.32 14.87
N ASP A 212 9.86 -3.39 15.74
CA ASP A 212 9.67 -3.57 17.19
C ASP A 212 8.84 -2.43 17.82
N GLY A 213 8.96 -1.21 17.29
CA GLY A 213 8.23 -0.02 17.74
C GLY A 213 6.88 0.22 17.04
N ASN A 214 6.55 -0.54 15.99
CA ASN A 214 5.45 -0.23 15.07
C ASN A 214 5.52 1.21 14.54
N ASP A 215 6.74 1.70 14.29
CA ASP A 215 7.00 3.06 13.82
C ASP A 215 6.93 3.16 12.28
N PHE A 216 6.87 4.38 11.76
CA PHE A 216 6.86 4.61 10.31
C PHE A 216 8.23 4.38 9.70
N ILE A 217 8.26 4.01 8.43
CA ILE A 217 9.47 4.08 7.62
C ILE A 217 9.50 5.47 6.98
N GLU A 218 10.39 6.32 7.46
CA GLU A 218 10.61 7.68 6.95
C GLU A 218 11.70 7.64 5.89
N PHE A 219 11.44 8.25 4.75
CA PHE A 219 12.37 8.31 3.63
C PHE A 219 12.82 9.76 3.39
N SER A 220 14.10 9.93 3.05
CA SER A 220 14.57 11.18 2.43
C SER A 220 14.04 11.32 1.00
N ASP A 221 14.21 12.51 0.42
CA ASP A 221 13.93 12.76 -1.00
C ASP A 221 14.78 11.88 -1.95
N GLN A 222 15.91 11.37 -1.45
CA GLN A 222 16.79 10.45 -2.18
C GLN A 222 16.42 8.98 -2.00
N GLY A 223 15.36 8.68 -1.24
CA GLY A 223 14.86 7.32 -0.98
C GLY A 223 15.68 6.53 0.05
N ASP A 224 16.49 7.21 0.86
CA ASP A 224 17.19 6.59 1.99
C ASP A 224 16.28 6.62 3.24
N ILE A 225 16.26 5.54 4.04
CA ILE A 225 15.53 5.57 5.32
C ILE A 225 16.26 6.46 6.31
N VAL A 226 15.57 7.44 6.89
CA VAL A 226 16.14 8.50 7.75
C VAL A 226 15.69 8.45 9.21
N ASN A 227 14.85 7.47 9.61
CA ASN A 227 14.45 7.32 11.00
C ASN A 227 15.69 7.35 11.92
N LEU A 228 15.78 8.38 12.76
CA LEU A 228 16.83 8.44 13.76
C LEU A 228 16.64 7.23 14.68
N GLN A 229 17.72 6.48 14.94
CA GLN A 229 17.75 5.66 16.15
C GLN A 229 17.37 6.60 17.30
N GLN A 230 16.28 6.32 18.00
CA GLN A 230 16.16 6.84 19.35
C GLN A 230 17.31 6.20 20.12
N ASP A 231 18.44 6.91 20.15
CA ASP A 231 19.59 6.61 20.98
C ASP A 231 19.16 6.83 22.44
N THR A 232 18.34 5.90 22.96
CA THR A 232 17.99 5.82 24.38
C THR A 232 19.21 5.28 25.14
N GLY A 233 20.23 6.14 25.20
CA GLY A 233 21.47 5.92 25.92
C GLY A 233 22.15 7.22 26.37
N ARG A 234 21.65 8.41 26.01
CA ARG A 234 22.17 9.68 26.53
C ARG A 234 21.08 10.52 27.18
N LYS A 235 21.17 10.55 28.52
CA LYS A 235 20.52 11.51 29.43
C LYS A 235 20.37 12.87 28.75
N ARG A 236 19.14 13.39 28.71
CA ARG A 236 18.90 14.84 28.68
C ARG A 236 19.56 15.43 29.93
N GLN A 237 20.83 15.81 29.83
CA GLN A 237 21.39 16.80 30.74
C GLN A 237 20.72 18.12 30.38
N ARG A 238 19.86 18.58 31.29
CA ARG A 238 19.50 19.99 31.39
C ARG A 238 20.81 20.76 31.52
N ILE A 239 21.13 21.56 30.52
CA ILE A 239 22.08 22.65 30.70
C ILE A 239 21.25 23.79 31.28
N ASN A 240 21.63 24.18 32.50
CA ASN A 240 21.09 25.32 33.24
C ASN A 240 21.35 26.64 32.51
#